data_AF-A0A4P5YFE4-F1
#
_entry.id   AF-A0A4P5YFE4-F1
#
_cell.length_a   1.000
_cell.length_b   1.000
_cell.length_c   1.000
_cell.angle_alpha   90.00
_cell.angle_beta   90.00
_cell.angle_gamma   90.00
#
_symmetry.space_group_name_H-M   'P 1'
#
loop_
_entity.id
_entity.type
_entity.pdbx_description
1 polymer ?
#
loop_
_entity_poly.entity_id
_entity_poly.type
_entity_poly.pdbx_seq_one_letter_code
_entity_poly.pdbx_strand_id
1 'polypeptide(L)'
;MKLNQQLLQINRNFIICFIVSASLSAVVAQSLSEYENHLTTTLTIGTGYVIYFGIFSFLFYFDNKNRYKQMKSSLIRKELVSMISSFGIGEIIYLVIRWPSLYYFLEIGIEPYIASLVSEVISTACYMITVTIFLRKTKTF
;
A
#
# COMPACT_ATOMS: atom_id res chain seq x y z
N MET A 1 10.13 -16.96 -21.45
CA MET A 1 9.87 -16.72 -20.03
C MET A 1 8.39 -17.02 -19.76
N LYS A 2 8.04 -18.06 -18.98
CA LYS A 2 6.63 -18.32 -18.64
C LYS A 2 6.16 -17.20 -17.71
N LEU A 3 5.15 -16.46 -18.13
CA LEU A 3 4.57 -15.34 -17.38
C LEU A 3 3.84 -15.91 -16.16
N ASN A 4 4.28 -15.55 -14.95
CA ASN A 4 3.64 -16.04 -13.72
C ASN A 4 2.32 -15.29 -13.50
N GLN A 5 1.20 -15.97 -13.80
CA GLN A 5 -0.15 -15.39 -13.72
C GLN A 5 -0.51 -14.88 -12.31
N GLN A 6 -0.01 -15.51 -11.25
CA GLN A 6 -0.25 -15.06 -9.88
C GLN A 6 0.42 -13.71 -9.60
N LEU A 7 1.65 -13.54 -10.10
CA LEU A 7 2.41 -12.31 -9.96
C LEU A 7 1.73 -11.14 -10.69
N LEU A 8 1.13 -11.40 -11.85
CA LEU A 8 0.34 -10.42 -12.58
C LEU A 8 -0.95 -10.02 -11.85
N GLN A 9 -1.67 -10.97 -11.28
CA GLN A 9 -2.89 -10.70 -10.50
C GLN A 9 -2.57 -9.85 -9.26
N ILE A 10 -1.51 -10.19 -8.55
CA ILE A 10 -1.04 -9.43 -7.38
C ILE A 10 -0.66 -8.01 -7.78
N ASN A 11 0.13 -7.83 -8.84
CA ASN A 11 0.52 -6.49 -9.32
C ASN A 11 -0.69 -5.65 -9.75
N ARG A 12 -1.66 -6.25 -10.44
CA ARG A 12 -2.92 -5.58 -10.81
C ARG A 12 -3.68 -5.11 -9.58
N ASN A 13 -3.82 -5.98 -8.57
CA ASN A 13 -4.54 -5.66 -7.35
C ASN A 13 -3.86 -4.52 -6.59
N PHE A 14 -2.53 -4.49 -6.54
CA PHE A 14 -1.78 -3.38 -5.96
C PHE A 14 -2.07 -2.05 -6.65
N ILE A 15 -2.02 -2.00 -7.98
CA ILE A 15 -2.29 -0.76 -8.73
C ILE A 15 -3.71 -0.24 -8.43
N ILE A 16 -4.71 -1.13 -8.41
CA ILE A 16 -6.10 -0.76 -8.08
C ILE A 16 -6.16 -0.20 -6.66
N CYS A 17 -5.55 -0.89 -5.69
CA CYS A 17 -5.56 -0.46 -4.30
C CYS A 17 -4.89 0.90 -4.13
N PHE A 18 -3.72 1.11 -4.75
CA PHE A 18 -3.00 2.39 -4.70
C PHE A 18 -3.82 3.54 -5.27
N ILE A 19 -4.45 3.37 -6.45
CA ILE A 19 -5.24 4.44 -7.06
C ILE A 19 -6.43 4.81 -6.17
N VAL A 20 -7.15 3.81 -5.67
CA VAL A 20 -8.35 4.05 -4.85
C VAL A 20 -7.97 4.63 -3.48
N SER A 21 -6.94 4.08 -2.83
CA SER A 21 -6.48 4.58 -1.53
C SER A 21 -5.92 5.99 -1.62
N ALA A 22 -5.12 6.30 -2.65
CA ALA A 22 -4.57 7.64 -2.89
C ALA A 22 -5.67 8.68 -3.10
N SER A 23 -6.67 8.34 -3.92
CA SER A 23 -7.77 9.25 -4.24
C SER A 23 -8.62 9.54 -3.00
N LEU A 24 -9.00 8.50 -2.26
CA LEU A 24 -9.85 8.65 -1.08
C LEU A 24 -9.10 9.26 0.11
N SER A 25 -7.81 8.94 0.30
CA SER A 25 -7.01 9.57 1.35
C SER A 25 -6.79 11.06 1.07
N ALA A 26 -6.65 11.48 -0.20
CA ALA A 26 -6.57 12.89 -0.56
C ALA A 26 -7.87 13.65 -0.26
N VAL A 27 -9.04 13.04 -0.49
CA VAL A 27 -10.34 13.62 -0.08
C VAL A 27 -10.42 13.77 1.44
N VAL A 28 -9.95 12.76 2.20
CA VAL A 28 -9.90 12.84 3.66
C VAL A 28 -8.95 13.93 4.14
N ALA A 29 -7.76 14.05 3.54
CA ALA A 29 -6.81 15.12 3.85
C ALA A 29 -7.45 16.50 3.66
N GLN A 30 -8.17 16.70 2.55
CA GLN A 30 -8.87 17.94 2.26
C GLN A 30 -10.00 18.20 3.26
N SER A 31 -10.75 17.17 3.65
CA SER A 31 -11.84 17.28 4.64
C SER A 31 -11.32 17.61 6.05
N LEU A 32 -10.04 17.35 6.30
CA LEU A 32 -9.37 17.62 7.58
C LEU A 32 -8.52 18.91 7.54
N SER A 33 -8.69 19.78 6.53
CA SER A 33 -7.85 20.97 6.35
C SER A 33 -7.91 21.97 7.51
N GLU A 34 -8.98 21.96 8.30
CA GLU A 34 -9.17 22.86 9.45
C GLU A 34 -8.56 22.31 10.75
N TYR A 35 -8.11 21.06 10.76
CA TYR A 35 -7.46 20.43 11.91
C TYR A 35 -5.95 20.63 11.88
N GLU A 36 -5.30 20.37 13.01
CA GLU A 36 -3.84 20.43 13.12
C GLU A 36 -3.14 19.46 12.15
N ASN A 37 -2.05 19.92 11.55
CA ASN A 37 -1.31 19.18 10.51
C ASN A 37 -0.91 17.77 10.94
N HIS A 38 -0.57 17.56 12.21
CA HIS A 38 -0.19 16.25 12.73
C HIS A 38 -1.38 15.26 12.79
N LEU A 39 -2.58 15.76 13.12
CA LEU A 39 -3.83 14.98 13.11
C LEU A 39 -4.23 14.67 11.67
N THR A 40 -4.24 15.68 10.81
CA THR A 40 -4.57 15.56 9.39
C THR A 40 -3.68 14.54 8.72
N THR A 41 -2.37 14.58 8.97
CA THR A 41 -1.40 13.61 8.45
C THR A 41 -1.72 12.19 8.89
N THR A 42 -1.90 11.99 10.21
CA THR A 42 -2.07 10.65 10.78
C THR A 42 -3.40 10.02 10.36
N LEU A 43 -4.49 10.78 10.37
CA LEU A 43 -5.82 10.31 9.97
C LEU A 43 -5.91 10.05 8.46
N THR A 44 -5.26 10.90 7.65
CA THR A 44 -5.16 10.69 6.18
C THR A 44 -4.48 9.37 5.86
N ILE A 45 -3.30 9.14 6.44
CA ILE A 45 -2.52 7.92 6.21
C ILE A 45 -3.25 6.70 6.77
N GLY A 46 -3.79 6.80 7.99
CA GLY A 46 -4.56 5.72 8.60
C GLY A 46 -5.78 5.32 7.77
N THR A 47 -6.51 6.30 7.23
CA THR A 47 -7.66 6.04 6.34
C THR A 47 -7.22 5.40 5.03
N GLY A 48 -6.14 5.91 4.42
CA GLY A 48 -5.54 5.31 3.23
C GLY A 48 -5.19 3.84 3.45
N TYR A 49 -4.61 3.51 4.60
CA TYR A 49 -4.27 2.14 5.00
C TYR A 49 -5.48 1.23 5.16
N VAL A 50 -6.53 1.70 5.84
CA VAL A 50 -7.78 0.93 6.01
C VAL A 50 -8.40 0.61 4.66
N ILE A 51 -8.46 1.59 3.76
CA ILE A 51 -9.00 1.43 2.41
C ILE A 51 -8.14 0.46 1.60
N TYR A 52 -6.81 0.68 1.59
CA TYR A 52 -5.86 -0.13 0.86
C TYR A 52 -5.93 -1.60 1.28
N PHE A 53 -5.79 -1.90 2.57
CA PHE A 53 -5.83 -3.28 3.05
C PHE A 53 -7.22 -3.89 2.92
N GLY A 54 -8.29 -3.11 3.06
CA GLY A 54 -9.66 -3.59 2.83
C GLY A 54 -9.88 -4.07 1.40
N ILE A 55 -9.56 -3.23 0.41
CA ILE A 55 -9.69 -3.55 -1.01
C ILE A 55 -8.74 -4.68 -1.40
N PHE A 56 -7.48 -4.62 -0.95
CA PHE A 56 -6.50 -5.65 -1.24
C PHE A 56 -6.95 -7.02 -0.72
N SER A 57 -7.41 -7.09 0.53
CA SER A 57 -7.90 -8.34 1.13
C SER A 57 -9.10 -8.89 0.36
N PHE A 58 -10.01 -8.02 -0.06
CA PHE A 58 -11.17 -8.40 -0.86
C PHE A 58 -10.75 -8.98 -2.21
N LEU A 59 -9.96 -8.24 -3.01
CA LEU A 59 -9.50 -8.67 -4.33
C LEU A 59 -8.67 -9.96 -4.22
N PHE A 60 -7.75 -10.02 -3.26
CA PHE A 60 -6.92 -11.19 -3.01
C PHE A 60 -7.76 -12.41 -2.65
N TYR A 61 -8.79 -12.26 -1.82
CA TYR A 61 -9.70 -13.36 -1.52
C TYR A 61 -10.41 -13.87 -2.78
N PHE A 62 -10.98 -12.99 -3.60
CA PHE A 62 -11.70 -13.39 -4.82
C PHE A 62 -10.79 -14.09 -5.84
N ASP A 63 -9.59 -13.56 -6.07
CA ASP A 63 -8.64 -14.13 -7.03
C ASP A 63 -8.13 -15.52 -6.59
N ASN A 64 -8.04 -15.78 -5.27
CA ASN A 64 -7.45 -17.02 -4.75
C ASN A 64 -8.48 -18.01 -4.17
N LYS A 65 -9.76 -17.64 -4.00
CA LYS A 65 -10.80 -18.47 -3.37
C LYS A 65 -10.89 -19.88 -3.95
N ASN A 66 -10.91 -20.01 -5.27
CA ASN A 66 -11.06 -21.32 -5.92
C ASN A 66 -9.81 -22.19 -5.71
N ARG A 67 -8.62 -21.58 -5.69
CA ARG A 67 -7.36 -22.28 -5.43
C ARG A 67 -7.28 -22.73 -3.97
N TYR A 68 -7.63 -21.86 -3.04
CA TYR A 68 -7.58 -22.14 -1.61
C TYR A 68 -8.58 -23.21 -1.16
N LYS A 69 -9.72 -23.35 -1.85
CA LYS A 69 -10.64 -24.48 -1.61
C LYS A 69 -10.00 -25.85 -1.81
N GLN A 70 -8.99 -25.96 -2.68
CA GLN A 70 -8.34 -27.23 -3.03
C GLN A 70 -7.01 -27.42 -2.27
N MET A 71 -6.61 -26.45 -1.43
CA MET A 71 -5.30 -26.41 -0.80
C MET A 71 -5.38 -26.76 0.69
N LYS A 72 -4.37 -27.45 1.23
CA LYS A 72 -4.30 -27.72 2.67
C LYS A 72 -4.09 -26.41 3.44
N SER A 73 -4.78 -26.26 4.58
CA SER A 73 -4.71 -25.08 5.45
C SER A 73 -3.27 -24.68 5.84
N SER A 74 -2.39 -25.67 6.07
CA SER A 74 -0.98 -25.41 6.39
C SER A 74 -0.20 -24.72 5.27
N LEU A 75 -0.51 -25.03 4.00
CA LEU A 75 0.11 -24.36 2.86
C LEU A 75 -0.45 -22.95 2.66
N ILE A 76 -1.76 -22.75 2.85
CA ILE A 76 -2.39 -21.42 2.76
C ILE A 76 -1.75 -20.48 3.79
N ARG A 77 -1.60 -20.93 5.05
CA ARG A 77 -0.97 -20.15 6.11
C ARG A 77 0.48 -19.78 5.76
N LYS A 78 1.24 -20.72 5.19
CA LYS A 78 2.63 -20.47 4.76
C LYS A 78 2.70 -19.41 3.66
N GLU A 79 1.79 -19.46 2.68
CA GLU A 79 1.74 -18.49 1.59
C GLU A 79 1.37 -17.09 2.10
N LEU A 80 0.35 -16.97 2.96
CA LEU A 80 -0.04 -15.70 3.57
C LEU A 80 1.07 -15.08 4.41
N VAL A 81 1.75 -15.88 5.24
CA VAL A 81 2.88 -15.39 6.06
C VAL A 81 4.04 -14.94 5.18
N SER A 82 4.37 -15.70 4.13
CA SER A 82 5.40 -15.30 3.16
C SER A 82 5.04 -13.97 2.51
N MET A 83 3.79 -13.82 2.07
CA MET A 83 3.31 -12.61 1.42
C MET A 83 3.41 -11.39 2.35
N ILE A 84 2.89 -11.49 3.57
CA ILE A 84 2.94 -10.42 4.58
C ILE A 84 4.41 -10.07 4.91
N SER A 85 5.28 -11.07 5.05
CA SER A 85 6.69 -10.84 5.37
C SER A 85 7.44 -10.10 4.24
N SER A 86 7.14 -10.41 2.98
CA SER A 86 7.78 -9.75 1.84
C SER A 86 7.35 -8.29 1.70
N PHE A 87 6.07 -7.99 1.93
CA PHE A 87 5.57 -6.61 1.83
C PHE A 87 5.87 -5.76 3.07
N GLY A 88 5.94 -6.36 4.25
CA GLY A 88 6.13 -5.64 5.51
C GLY A 88 7.35 -4.73 5.56
N ILE A 89 8.47 -5.12 4.92
CA ILE A 89 9.68 -4.27 4.85
C ILE A 89 9.43 -3.03 4.00
N GLY A 90 8.74 -3.19 2.87
CA GLY A 90 8.34 -2.08 2.02
C GLY A 90 7.41 -1.12 2.75
N GLU A 91 6.42 -1.66 3.48
CA GLU A 91 5.44 -0.86 4.24
C GLU A 91 6.09 0.04 5.30
N ILE A 92 7.11 -0.47 6.00
CA ILE A 92 7.86 0.33 6.97
C ILE A 92 8.51 1.54 6.28
N ILE A 93 9.15 1.32 5.13
CA ILE A 93 9.79 2.40 4.37
C ILE A 93 8.75 3.38 3.81
N TYR A 94 7.62 2.86 3.31
CA TYR A 94 6.51 3.69 2.88
C TYR A 94 6.07 4.63 4.01
N LEU A 95 5.82 4.13 5.22
CA LEU A 95 5.39 4.95 6.36
C LEU A 95 6.43 5.99 6.78
N VAL A 96 7.69 5.57 6.88
CA VAL A 96 8.82 6.44 7.27
C VAL A 96 8.99 7.61 6.30
N ILE A 97 8.62 7.45 5.03
CA ILE A 97 8.67 8.53 4.04
C ILE A 97 7.35 9.30 4.02
N ARG A 98 6.22 8.57 4.02
CA ARG A 98 4.87 9.13 3.78
C ARG A 98 4.47 10.12 4.85
N TRP A 99 4.68 9.78 6.12
CA TRP A 99 4.27 10.61 7.24
C TRP A 99 5.03 11.95 7.26
N PRO A 100 6.38 11.98 7.28
CA PRO A 100 7.10 13.25 7.31
C PRO A 100 6.93 14.05 6.02
N SER A 101 6.82 13.42 4.84
CA SER A 101 6.57 14.14 3.60
C SER A 101 5.21 14.83 3.60
N LEU A 102 4.14 14.15 4.00
CA LEU A 102 2.82 14.77 4.08
C LEU A 102 2.80 15.89 5.12
N TYR A 103 3.30 15.61 6.31
CA TYR A 103 3.35 16.61 7.39
C TYR A 103 4.11 17.87 6.94
N TYR A 104 5.28 17.69 6.33
CA TYR A 104 6.08 18.79 5.83
C TYR A 104 5.36 19.60 4.74
N PHE A 105 4.68 18.93 3.80
CA PHE A 105 3.91 19.62 2.76
C PHE A 105 2.76 20.45 3.32
N LEU A 106 2.08 19.95 4.36
CA LEU A 106 1.05 20.72 5.06
C LEU A 106 1.63 21.93 5.80
N GLU A 107 2.78 21.78 6.46
CA GLU A 107 3.45 22.87 7.18
C GLU A 107 3.87 24.03 6.26
N ILE A 108 4.33 23.74 5.04
CA ILE A 108 4.68 24.79 4.07
C ILE A 108 3.45 25.35 3.31
N GLY A 109 2.24 24.96 3.71
CA GLY A 109 0.98 25.50 3.18
C GLY A 109 0.57 24.94 1.82
N ILE A 110 1.05 23.76 1.42
CA ILE A 110 0.51 23.07 0.23
C ILE A 110 -0.90 22.60 0.55
N GLU A 111 -1.81 22.77 -0.41
CA GLU A 111 -3.20 22.30 -0.31
C GLU A 111 -3.25 20.81 0.09
N PRO A 112 -4.02 20.42 1.13
CA PRO A 112 -4.01 19.07 1.68
C PRO A 112 -4.27 17.95 0.68
N TYR A 113 -5.16 18.19 -0.29
CA TYR A 113 -5.41 17.25 -1.38
C TYR A 113 -4.14 16.94 -2.19
N ILE A 114 -3.45 17.99 -2.65
CA ILE A 114 -2.22 17.88 -3.44
C ILE A 114 -1.07 17.35 -2.59
N ALA A 115 -0.93 17.83 -1.35
CA ALA A 115 0.06 17.37 -0.40
C ALA A 115 -0.04 15.85 -0.19
N SER A 116 -1.26 15.34 -0.02
CA SER A 116 -1.51 13.90 0.13
C SER A 116 -1.11 13.12 -1.13
N LEU A 117 -1.53 13.54 -2.32
CA LEU A 117 -1.20 12.83 -3.56
C LEU A 117 0.30 12.81 -3.84
N VAL A 118 1.01 13.91 -3.66
CA VAL A 118 2.46 13.98 -3.95
C VAL A 118 3.24 13.11 -2.99
N SER A 119 2.93 13.19 -1.70
CA SER A 119 3.59 12.32 -0.70
C SER A 119 3.24 10.84 -0.90
N GLU A 120 2.04 10.51 -1.36
CA GLU A 120 1.66 9.14 -1.76
C GLU A 120 2.53 8.61 -2.89
N VAL A 121 2.72 9.41 -3.95
CA VAL A 121 3.50 9.04 -5.13
C VAL A 121 4.96 8.82 -4.76
N ILE A 122 5.55 9.72 -3.97
CA ILE A 122 6.94 9.63 -3.50
C ILE A 122 7.13 8.35 -2.68
N SER A 123 6.29 8.12 -1.67
CA SER A 123 6.42 6.95 -0.80
C SER A 123 6.19 5.64 -1.54
N THR A 124 5.22 5.60 -2.46
CA THR A 124 4.95 4.42 -3.29
C THR A 124 6.12 4.12 -4.23
N ALA A 125 6.75 5.15 -4.82
CA ALA A 125 7.94 4.95 -5.64
C ALA A 125 9.09 4.32 -4.83
N CYS A 126 9.35 4.85 -3.63
CA CYS A 126 10.36 4.28 -2.73
C CYS A 126 10.03 2.85 -2.29
N TYR A 127 8.76 2.59 -1.94
CA TYR A 127 8.25 1.24 -1.64
C TYR A 127 8.57 0.25 -2.75
N MET A 128 8.20 0.59 -4.00
CA MET A 128 8.39 -0.29 -5.15
C MET A 128 9.87 -0.57 -5.42
N ILE A 129 10.73 0.43 -5.25
CA ILE A 129 12.19 0.26 -5.36
C ILE A 129 12.70 -0.72 -4.29
N THR A 130 12.30 -0.55 -3.02
CA THR A 130 12.70 -1.44 -1.94
C THR A 130 12.23 -2.87 -2.19
N VAL A 131 10.95 -3.07 -2.49
CA VAL A 131 10.40 -4.42 -2.75
C VAL A 131 11.14 -5.08 -3.90
N THR A 132 11.41 -4.34 -4.99
CA THR A 132 12.16 -4.86 -6.14
C THR A 132 13.59 -5.28 -5.74
N ILE A 133 14.30 -4.46 -4.96
CA ILE A 133 15.66 -4.79 -4.49
C ILE A 133 15.64 -5.99 -3.56
N PHE A 134 14.68 -6.04 -2.64
CA PHE A 134 14.55 -7.12 -1.66
C PHE A 134 14.28 -8.46 -2.36
N LEU A 135 13.31 -8.49 -3.28
CA LEU A 135 12.99 -9.69 -4.06
C LEU A 135 14.18 -10.18 -4.89
N ARG A 136 14.98 -9.27 -5.46
CA ARG A 136 16.22 -9.63 -6.17
C ARG A 136 17.28 -10.23 -5.24
N LYS A 137 17.40 -9.73 -4.00
CA LYS A 137 18.37 -10.25 -3.02
C LYS A 137 17.96 -11.60 -2.43
N THR A 138 16.67 -11.82 -2.18
CA THR A 138 16.18 -13.04 -1.55
C THR A 138 16.02 -14.23 -2.51
N LYS A 139 16.36 -14.07 -3.81
CA LYS A 139 16.19 -15.09 -4.87
C LYS A 139 14.80 -15.77 -4.82
N THR A 140 13.78 -15.02 -4.43
CA THR A 140 12.42 -15.57 -4.28
C THR A 140 11.76 -15.78 -5.64
N PHE A 141 12.42 -15.35 -6.73
CA PHE A 141 12.15 -15.70 -8.13
C PHE A 141 13.44 -15.72 -8.95
#